data_AF-A0A3E2NTX8-F1
#
_entry.id   AF-A0A3E2NTX8-F1
#
_cell.length_a   1.000
_cell.length_b   1.000
_cell.length_c   1.000
_cell.angle_alpha   90.00
_cell.angle_beta   90.00
_cell.angle_gamma   90.00
#
_symmetry.space_group_name_H-M   'P 1'
#
loop_
_entity.id
_entity.type
_entity.pdbx_description
1 polymer ?
#
loop_
_entity_poly.entity_id
_entity_poly.type
_entity_poly.pdbx_seq_one_letter_code
_entity_poly.pdbx_strand_id
1 'polypeptide(L)'
;MHSQHQNFEEFKDQCLDDLMSLQPEFMKLYDIDTYEEWFYDHSIGAFHFKSSDGRNLFFKYVDVGSFSTKTDTWNWGWANTSTPKHVSRPLEKVRQIGSINNFEELTSGLYKGDEFTGWAMTAISANLLNAIGSYRIPHKHLFVYFIFTNELTLEEYNQLKDKYVDCASHIADRTAFVCQHLLNEKSIGFNEPFETDPSIENNDDCQAWCDECEKVRLKEGEWTDNAVVFANIKVVCNQCYFDIKEKKLKA
;
A
#
# COMPACT_ATOMS: atom_id res chain seq x y z
N MET A 1 30.71 6.27 26.27
CA MET A 1 29.35 6.64 25.81
C MET A 1 28.45 5.49 26.19
N HIS A 2 27.59 5.68 27.20
CA HIS A 2 26.69 4.62 27.69
C HIS A 2 25.54 4.48 26.69
N SER A 3 25.59 3.49 25.81
CA SER A 3 24.40 3.03 25.09
C SER A 3 23.54 2.30 26.12
N GLN A 4 22.46 2.92 26.56
CA GLN A 4 21.38 2.19 27.22
C GLN A 4 20.75 1.31 26.15
N HIS A 5 20.91 0.00 26.28
CA HIS A 5 20.05 -0.93 25.55
C HIS A 5 18.65 -0.80 26.15
N GLN A 6 17.76 -0.11 25.46
CA GLN A 6 16.35 -0.04 25.85
C GLN A 6 15.79 -1.47 25.81
N ASN A 7 15.18 -1.92 26.91
CA ASN A 7 14.50 -3.20 26.96
C ASN A 7 13.24 -3.13 26.07
N PHE A 8 12.94 -4.19 25.31
CA PHE A 8 11.76 -4.25 24.45
C PHE A 8 10.47 -3.95 25.21
N GLU A 9 10.34 -4.50 26.41
CA GLU A 9 9.17 -4.29 27.26
C GLU A 9 8.99 -2.81 27.64
N GLU A 10 10.07 -2.12 28.02
CA GLU A 10 10.03 -0.69 28.35
C GLU A 10 9.68 0.17 27.12
N PHE A 11 10.21 -0.20 25.94
CA PHE A 11 9.88 0.48 24.69
C PHE A 11 8.41 0.29 24.29
N LYS A 12 7.92 -0.94 24.39
CA LYS A 12 6.53 -1.32 24.11
C LYS A 12 5.58 -0.58 25.05
N ASP A 13 5.86 -0.57 26.34
CA ASP A 13 5.01 0.07 27.35
C ASP A 13 4.93 1.59 27.12
N GLN A 14 6.07 2.24 26.83
CA GLN A 14 6.08 3.66 26.48
C GLN A 14 5.23 3.94 25.22
N CYS A 15 5.35 3.10 24.19
CA CYS A 15 4.57 3.25 22.97
C CYS A 15 3.06 3.08 23.21
N LEU A 16 2.69 2.14 24.11
CA LEU A 16 1.30 1.95 24.51
C LEU A 16 0.75 3.18 25.24
N ASP A 17 1.51 3.76 26.18
CA ASP A 17 1.13 4.99 26.88
C ASP A 17 0.98 6.17 25.91
N ASP A 18 1.88 6.30 24.94
CA ASP A 18 1.80 7.31 23.88
C ASP A 18 0.52 7.12 23.04
N LEU A 19 0.21 5.89 22.62
CA LEU A 19 -0.99 5.60 21.83
C LEU A 19 -2.27 5.84 22.65
N MET A 20 -2.27 5.49 23.94
CA MET A 20 -3.38 5.76 24.86
C MET A 20 -3.63 7.26 25.06
N SER A 21 -2.59 8.08 24.92
CA SER A 21 -2.70 9.55 24.96
C SER A 21 -3.14 10.13 23.61
N LEU A 22 -2.65 9.56 22.50
CA LEU A 22 -2.96 9.99 21.14
C LEU A 22 -4.41 9.68 20.74
N GLN A 23 -4.87 8.46 21.02
CA GLN A 23 -6.14 7.97 20.48
C GLN A 23 -7.33 8.82 20.93
N PRO A 24 -7.49 9.23 22.20
CA PRO A 24 -8.61 10.09 22.60
C PRO A 24 -8.64 11.45 21.88
N GLU A 25 -7.48 12.07 21.65
CA GLU A 25 -7.40 13.33 20.90
C GLU A 25 -7.77 13.14 19.42
N PHE A 26 -7.33 12.03 18.81
CA PHE A 26 -7.76 11.64 17.47
C PHE A 26 -9.28 11.43 17.38
N MET A 27 -9.85 10.65 18.31
CA MET A 27 -11.29 10.38 18.37
C MET A 27 -12.09 11.67 18.55
N LYS A 28 -11.60 12.59 19.38
CA LYS A 28 -12.26 13.89 19.62
C LYS A 28 -12.18 14.81 18.41
N LEU A 29 -11.04 14.82 17.70
CA LEU A 29 -10.84 15.69 16.53
C LEU A 29 -11.70 15.26 15.35
N TYR A 30 -11.76 13.95 15.09
CA TYR A 30 -12.41 13.40 13.90
C TYR A 30 -13.80 12.82 14.15
N ASP A 31 -14.13 12.54 15.40
CA ASP A 31 -15.44 12.01 15.82
C ASP A 31 -15.84 10.75 15.02
N ILE A 32 -14.88 9.85 14.78
CA ILE A 32 -15.06 8.71 13.86
C ILE A 32 -16.14 7.72 14.34
N ASP A 33 -16.51 7.75 15.62
CA ASP A 33 -17.59 6.93 16.18
C ASP A 33 -18.98 7.36 15.69
N THR A 34 -19.14 8.58 15.14
CA THR A 34 -20.41 9.05 14.57
C THR A 34 -20.59 8.70 13.10
N TYR A 35 -19.67 7.92 12.52
CA TYR A 35 -19.77 7.41 11.16
C TYR A 35 -20.28 5.98 11.16
N GLU A 36 -21.36 5.73 10.43
CA GLU A 36 -22.05 4.43 10.41
C GLU A 36 -21.38 3.39 9.51
N GLU A 37 -20.63 3.86 8.51
CA GLU A 37 -19.97 3.01 7.52
C GLU A 37 -18.47 3.32 7.45
N TRP A 38 -17.68 2.27 7.27
CA TRP A 38 -16.26 2.38 6.97
C TRP A 38 -15.88 1.48 5.80
N PHE A 39 -14.90 1.93 5.02
CA PHE A 39 -14.30 1.21 3.91
C PHE A 39 -12.79 1.38 4.00
N TYR A 40 -12.06 0.34 3.65
CA TYR A 40 -10.65 0.49 3.32
C TYR A 40 -10.44 -0.03 1.91
N ASP A 41 -9.66 0.69 1.13
CA ASP A 41 -9.24 0.27 -0.20
C ASP A 41 -7.76 -0.08 -0.14
N HIS A 42 -7.48 -1.38 -0.13
CA HIS A 42 -6.12 -1.93 -0.15
C HIS A 42 -5.35 -1.52 -1.40
N SER A 43 -6.03 -1.31 -2.52
CA SER A 43 -5.41 -0.90 -3.78
C SER A 43 -4.84 0.50 -3.61
N ILE A 44 -5.59 1.47 -3.09
CA ILE A 44 -5.09 2.87 -3.05
C ILE A 44 -4.46 3.28 -1.70
N GLY A 45 -4.59 2.44 -0.67
CA GLY A 45 -4.06 2.72 0.66
C GLY A 45 -4.78 3.84 1.39
N ALA A 46 -6.10 3.94 1.18
CA ALA A 46 -6.96 4.93 1.82
C ALA A 46 -8.10 4.28 2.61
N PHE A 47 -8.41 4.88 3.74
CA PHE A 47 -9.52 4.53 4.62
C PHE A 47 -10.59 5.61 4.48
N HIS A 48 -11.84 5.21 4.42
CA HIS A 48 -12.98 6.08 4.19
C HIS A 48 -14.05 5.81 5.26
N PHE A 49 -14.32 6.81 6.09
CA PHE A 49 -15.51 6.81 6.95
C PHE A 49 -16.62 7.59 6.26
N LYS A 50 -17.83 7.03 6.27
CA LYS A 50 -19.00 7.63 5.64
C LYS A 50 -20.16 7.65 6.62
N SER A 51 -20.80 8.82 6.70
CA SER A 51 -22.01 8.98 7.49
C SER A 51 -23.25 9.08 6.62
N SER A 52 -24.39 8.66 7.19
CA SER A 52 -25.70 8.70 6.52
C SER A 52 -26.17 10.14 6.21
N ASP A 53 -25.66 11.12 6.95
CA ASP A 53 -25.91 12.56 6.77
C ASP A 53 -25.07 13.21 5.65
N GLY A 54 -24.18 12.45 5.01
CA GLY A 54 -23.33 12.91 3.91
C GLY A 54 -21.92 13.37 4.32
N ARG A 55 -21.55 13.33 5.60
CA ARG A 55 -20.15 13.54 6.03
C ARG A 55 -19.25 12.40 5.55
N ASN A 56 -18.02 12.76 5.17
CA ASN A 56 -16.99 11.82 4.75
C ASN A 56 -15.64 12.21 5.36
N LEU A 57 -14.88 11.22 5.81
CA LEU A 57 -13.48 11.38 6.22
C LEU A 57 -12.61 10.38 5.49
N PHE A 58 -11.42 10.83 5.09
CA PHE A 58 -10.47 10.02 4.36
C PHE A 58 -9.11 10.06 5.04
N PHE A 59 -8.44 8.92 5.15
CA PHE A 59 -7.11 8.82 5.74
C PHE A 59 -6.19 7.96 4.88
N LYS A 60 -4.93 8.37 4.75
CA LYS A 60 -3.85 7.43 4.42
C LYS A 60 -3.65 6.50 5.61
N TYR A 61 -3.46 5.22 5.34
CA TYR A 61 -3.22 4.23 6.39
C TYR A 61 -2.00 3.36 6.10
N VAL A 62 -1.50 2.72 7.15
CA VAL A 62 -0.58 1.58 7.08
C VAL A 62 -1.27 0.36 7.65
N ASP A 63 -1.29 -0.74 6.89
CA ASP A 63 -1.75 -2.06 7.33
C ASP A 63 -0.67 -2.66 8.23
N VAL A 64 -0.85 -2.54 9.55
CA VAL A 64 0.16 -2.96 10.53
C VAL A 64 0.28 -4.48 10.54
N GLY A 65 -0.85 -5.17 10.47
CA GLY A 65 -0.92 -6.61 10.51
C GLY A 65 -2.23 -7.12 11.09
N SER A 66 -2.25 -8.42 11.36
CA SER A 66 -3.44 -9.10 11.84
C SER A 66 -3.16 -10.09 12.96
N PHE A 67 -4.08 -10.16 13.91
CA PHE A 67 -4.10 -11.17 14.96
C PHE A 67 -5.21 -12.18 14.70
N SER A 68 -4.87 -13.47 14.71
CA SER A 68 -5.81 -14.57 14.54
C SER A 68 -6.16 -15.20 15.89
N THR A 69 -7.40 -15.05 16.33
CA THR A 69 -7.93 -15.70 17.55
C THR A 69 -8.14 -17.21 17.39
N LYS A 70 -8.06 -17.72 16.16
CA LYS A 70 -8.14 -19.16 15.89
C LYS A 70 -6.80 -19.87 16.14
N THR A 71 -5.71 -19.17 15.88
CA THR A 71 -4.35 -19.75 15.91
C THR A 71 -3.45 -19.09 16.93
N ASP A 72 -3.91 -18.06 17.63
CA ASP A 72 -3.14 -17.23 18.57
C ASP A 72 -1.83 -16.75 17.95
N THR A 73 -1.94 -16.18 16.76
CA THR A 73 -0.80 -15.72 15.97
C THR A 73 -0.96 -14.29 15.50
N TRP A 74 0.12 -13.53 15.61
CA TRP A 74 0.29 -12.25 14.96
C TRP A 74 1.01 -12.44 13.62
N ASN A 75 0.48 -11.82 12.55
CA ASN A 75 1.11 -11.74 11.24
C ASN A 75 1.28 -10.28 10.84
N TRP A 76 2.52 -9.83 10.68
CA TRP A 76 2.82 -8.48 10.23
C TRP A 76 2.32 -8.22 8.81
N GLY A 77 1.84 -7.01 8.54
CA GLY A 77 1.40 -6.60 7.19
C GLY A 77 2.49 -6.78 6.13
N TRP A 78 3.75 -6.50 6.48
CA TRP A 78 4.89 -6.68 5.56
C TRP A 78 5.20 -8.15 5.22
N ALA A 79 4.83 -9.09 6.11
CA ALA A 79 5.01 -10.52 5.95
C ALA A 79 3.83 -11.20 5.24
N ASN A 80 2.66 -10.57 5.23
CA ASN A 80 1.48 -11.08 4.57
C ASN A 80 1.57 -10.91 3.04
N THR A 81 1.57 -12.01 2.30
CA THR A 81 1.64 -11.99 0.82
C THR A 81 0.38 -11.44 0.16
N SER A 82 -0.75 -11.44 0.87
CA SER A 82 -2.02 -10.91 0.38
C SER A 82 -2.20 -9.42 0.66
N THR A 83 -1.32 -8.81 1.47
CA THR A 83 -1.35 -7.37 1.74
C THR A 83 -0.52 -6.65 0.66
N PRO A 84 -1.10 -5.67 -0.06
CA PRO A 84 -0.34 -4.88 -1.01
C PRO A 84 0.88 -4.22 -0.37
N LYS A 85 1.99 -4.17 -1.12
CA LYS A 85 3.26 -3.72 -0.55
C LYS A 85 3.24 -2.23 -0.18
N HIS A 86 2.56 -1.37 -0.94
CA HIS A 86 2.53 0.07 -0.65
C HIS A 86 1.88 0.40 0.70
N VAL A 87 0.87 -0.37 1.14
CA VAL A 87 0.21 -0.15 2.44
C VAL A 87 0.98 -0.71 3.64
N SER A 88 1.98 -1.57 3.42
CA SER A 88 2.78 -2.19 4.49
C SER A 88 4.25 -1.77 4.47
N ARG A 89 4.75 -1.20 3.36
CA ARG A 89 6.14 -0.75 3.17
C ARG A 89 6.65 0.19 4.27
N PRO A 90 5.85 1.13 4.81
CA PRO A 90 6.32 1.96 5.92
C PRO A 90 6.82 1.15 7.13
N LEU A 91 6.31 -0.07 7.34
CA LEU A 91 6.75 -0.97 8.41
C LEU A 91 8.19 -1.48 8.23
N GLU A 92 8.83 -1.28 7.08
CA GLU A 92 10.25 -1.58 6.93
C GLU A 92 11.09 -0.80 7.94
N LYS A 93 10.69 0.43 8.29
CA LYS A 93 11.32 1.22 9.35
C LYS A 93 11.20 0.52 10.71
N VAL A 94 10.04 -0.06 11.01
CA VAL A 94 9.80 -0.82 12.25
C VAL A 94 10.70 -2.05 12.29
N ARG A 95 10.79 -2.78 11.18
CA ARG A 95 11.64 -3.98 11.04
C ARG A 95 13.13 -3.65 11.16
N GLN A 96 13.58 -2.54 10.59
CA GLN A 96 14.95 -2.05 10.72
C GLN A 96 15.30 -1.70 12.17
N ILE A 97 14.40 -1.01 12.87
CA ILE A 97 14.58 -0.68 14.29
C ILE A 97 14.61 -1.96 15.14
N GLY A 98 13.76 -2.94 14.84
CA GLY A 98 13.81 -4.27 15.43
C GLY A 98 15.17 -4.94 15.24
N SER A 99 15.72 -4.89 14.03
CA SER A 99 17.02 -5.48 13.71
C SER A 99 18.18 -4.78 14.44
N ILE A 100 18.16 -3.44 14.52
CA ILE A 100 19.19 -2.65 15.22
C ILE A 100 19.21 -2.94 16.72
N ASN A 101 18.03 -3.14 17.33
CA ASN A 101 17.89 -3.35 18.77
C ASN A 101 17.79 -4.83 19.18
N ASN A 102 17.77 -5.75 18.21
CA ASN A 102 17.54 -7.19 18.42
C ASN A 102 16.17 -7.51 19.07
N PHE A 103 15.11 -6.85 18.61
CA PHE A 103 13.74 -7.14 19.02
C PHE A 103 13.10 -8.13 18.04
N GLU A 104 13.05 -9.41 18.41
CA GLU A 104 12.57 -10.50 17.54
C GLU A 104 11.10 -10.33 17.15
N GLU A 105 10.29 -9.72 18.00
CA GLU A 105 8.87 -9.41 17.79
C GLU A 105 8.64 -8.48 16.59
N LEU A 106 9.61 -7.62 16.29
CA LEU A 106 9.55 -6.66 15.18
C LEU A 106 10.15 -7.21 13.88
N THR A 107 10.90 -8.32 13.95
CA THR A 107 11.58 -8.92 12.78
C THR A 107 10.99 -10.27 12.36
N SER A 108 10.26 -10.94 13.24
CA SER A 108 9.58 -12.20 12.96
C SER A 108 8.23 -11.93 12.30
N GLY A 109 8.04 -12.37 11.05
CA GLY A 109 6.86 -12.03 10.26
C GLY A 109 5.55 -12.62 10.82
N LEU A 110 5.58 -13.88 11.23
CA LEU A 110 4.47 -14.61 11.83
C LEU A 110 4.95 -15.28 13.12
N TYR A 111 4.30 -15.00 14.24
CA TYR A 111 4.65 -15.60 15.53
C TYR A 111 3.44 -15.74 16.45
N LYS A 112 3.63 -16.47 17.55
CA LYS A 112 2.60 -16.69 18.58
C LYS A 112 2.40 -15.42 19.41
N GLY A 113 1.16 -15.04 19.60
CA GLY A 113 0.79 -13.88 20.41
C GLY A 113 -0.54 -14.09 21.12
N ASP A 114 -0.97 -13.07 21.83
CA ASP A 114 -2.23 -12.99 22.55
C ASP A 114 -3.09 -11.82 22.05
N GLU A 115 -4.23 -11.60 22.71
CA GLU A 115 -5.16 -10.52 22.37
C GLU A 115 -4.58 -9.10 22.52
N PHE A 116 -3.48 -8.95 23.27
CA PHE A 116 -2.78 -7.68 23.49
C PHE A 116 -1.73 -7.41 22.43
N THR A 117 -1.18 -8.46 21.83
CA THR A 117 -0.08 -8.39 20.85
C THR A 117 -0.39 -7.41 19.71
N GLY A 118 -1.61 -7.44 19.16
CA GLY A 118 -1.98 -6.54 18.07
C GLY A 118 -1.93 -5.06 18.45
N TRP A 119 -2.34 -4.71 19.66
CA TRP A 119 -2.26 -3.32 20.15
C TRP A 119 -0.82 -2.89 20.45
N ALA A 120 0.00 -3.79 21.01
CA ALA A 120 1.42 -3.52 21.22
C ALA A 120 2.14 -3.20 19.90
N MET A 121 1.93 -4.01 18.85
CA MET A 121 2.55 -3.78 17.54
C MET A 121 2.02 -2.52 16.86
N THR A 122 0.72 -2.21 17.05
CA THR A 122 0.10 -0.98 16.55
C THR A 122 0.69 0.25 17.24
N ALA A 123 0.89 0.21 18.55
CA ALA A 123 1.46 1.30 19.33
C ALA A 123 2.92 1.60 18.92
N ILE A 124 3.74 0.55 18.80
CA ILE A 124 5.12 0.69 18.31
C ILE A 124 5.13 1.27 16.90
N SER A 125 4.26 0.78 16.01
CA SER A 125 4.17 1.29 14.64
C SER A 125 3.71 2.75 14.61
N ALA A 126 2.74 3.12 15.45
CA ALA A 126 2.23 4.48 15.58
C ALA A 126 3.32 5.46 16.02
N ASN A 127 4.08 5.11 17.06
CA ASN A 127 5.20 5.92 17.55
C ASN A 127 6.28 6.09 16.47
N LEU A 128 6.74 4.98 15.88
CA LEU A 128 7.86 5.02 14.93
C LEU A 128 7.51 5.67 13.58
N LEU A 129 6.24 5.67 13.20
CA LEU A 129 5.76 6.21 11.93
C LEU A 129 5.02 7.55 12.08
N ASN A 130 5.02 8.15 13.28
CA ASN A 130 4.31 9.39 13.60
C ASN A 130 2.83 9.34 13.17
N ALA A 131 2.13 8.27 13.53
CA ALA A 131 0.71 8.14 13.25
C ALA A 131 -0.11 9.21 13.98
N ILE A 132 -1.23 9.58 13.38
CA ILE A 132 -2.22 10.49 13.97
C ILE A 132 -3.33 9.75 14.71
N GLY A 133 -3.49 8.44 14.48
CA GLY A 133 -4.50 7.61 15.13
C GLY A 133 -4.38 6.15 14.72
N SER A 134 -5.17 5.29 15.34
CA SER A 134 -5.23 3.86 15.04
C SER A 134 -6.67 3.38 14.86
N TYR A 135 -6.83 2.25 14.18
CA TYR A 135 -8.13 1.60 13.99
C TYR A 135 -7.99 0.09 13.92
N ARG A 136 -8.97 -0.63 14.46
CA ARG A 136 -9.00 -2.10 14.46
C ARG A 136 -10.30 -2.61 13.88
N ILE A 137 -10.21 -3.49 12.90
CA ILE A 137 -11.36 -4.12 12.25
C ILE A 137 -11.48 -5.58 12.70
N PRO A 138 -12.60 -5.97 13.32
CA PRO A 138 -12.92 -7.38 13.55
C PRO A 138 -13.47 -8.04 12.27
N HIS A 139 -12.93 -9.20 11.90
CA HIS A 139 -13.43 -10.02 10.81
C HIS A 139 -13.37 -11.53 11.17
N LYS A 140 -14.50 -12.06 11.66
CA LYS A 140 -14.63 -13.45 12.16
C LYS A 140 -13.62 -13.75 13.27
N HIS A 141 -12.56 -14.51 12.96
CA HIS A 141 -11.48 -14.87 13.89
C HIS A 141 -10.20 -14.06 13.67
N LEU A 142 -10.26 -12.98 12.89
CA LEU A 142 -9.13 -12.09 12.61
C LEU A 142 -9.46 -10.69 13.12
N PHE A 143 -8.49 -10.05 13.76
CA PHE A 143 -8.46 -8.61 13.96
C PHE A 143 -7.38 -8.03 13.07
N VAL A 144 -7.73 -7.05 12.23
CA VAL A 144 -6.77 -6.33 11.38
C VAL A 144 -6.54 -4.95 11.99
N TYR A 145 -5.28 -4.54 12.07
CA TYR A 145 -4.86 -3.32 12.75
C TYR A 145 -4.26 -2.33 11.76
N PHE A 146 -4.68 -1.08 11.89
CA PHE A 146 -4.27 0.02 11.05
C PHE A 146 -3.77 1.17 11.91
N ILE A 147 -2.81 1.92 11.36
CA ILE A 147 -2.50 3.27 11.81
C ILE A 147 -2.82 4.27 10.69
N PHE A 148 -3.30 5.45 11.05
CA PHE A 148 -3.52 6.56 10.14
C PHE A 148 -2.33 7.51 10.18
N THR A 149 -1.81 7.91 9.02
CA THR A 149 -0.64 8.80 8.95
C THR A 149 -1.02 10.25 8.67
N ASN A 150 -2.06 10.48 7.88
CA ASN A 150 -2.58 11.80 7.59
C ASN A 150 -4.03 11.70 7.09
N GLU A 151 -4.79 12.77 7.34
CA GLU A 151 -6.06 13.03 6.68
C GLU A 151 -5.84 13.32 5.19
N LEU A 152 -6.82 12.97 4.37
CA LEU A 152 -6.89 13.29 2.95
C LEU A 152 -8.12 14.16 2.70
N THR A 153 -7.97 15.15 1.84
CA THR A 153 -9.11 15.83 1.22
C THR A 153 -9.81 14.89 0.24
N LEU A 154 -11.06 15.21 -0.12
CA LEU A 154 -11.79 14.48 -1.17
C LEU A 154 -11.05 14.52 -2.52
N GLU A 155 -10.38 15.63 -2.83
CA GLU A 155 -9.57 15.76 -4.04
C GLU A 155 -8.38 14.80 -4.04
N GLU A 156 -7.61 14.75 -2.95
CA GLU A 156 -6.48 13.81 -2.81
C GLU A 156 -6.94 12.36 -2.84
N TYR A 157 -8.06 12.03 -2.18
CA TYR A 157 -8.66 10.70 -2.23
C TYR A 157 -9.06 10.30 -3.66
N ASN A 158 -9.70 11.19 -4.41
CA ASN A 158 -10.08 10.93 -5.80
C ASN A 158 -8.85 10.79 -6.70
N GLN A 159 -7.82 11.64 -6.53
CA GLN A 159 -6.55 11.52 -7.26
C GLN A 159 -5.84 10.20 -6.98
N LEU A 160 -5.91 9.68 -5.74
CA LEU A 160 -5.41 8.34 -5.43
C LEU A 160 -6.21 7.27 -6.16
N LYS A 161 -7.54 7.39 -6.20
CA LYS A 161 -8.43 6.46 -6.89
C LYS A 161 -8.18 6.40 -8.40
N ASP A 162 -7.95 7.55 -9.03
CA ASP A 162 -7.69 7.66 -10.48
C ASP A 162 -6.38 6.97 -10.91
N LYS A 163 -5.46 6.76 -9.95
CA LYS A 163 -4.21 6.03 -10.19
C LYS A 163 -4.38 4.51 -10.22
N TYR A 164 -5.59 3.98 -10.01
CA TYR A 164 -5.85 2.55 -9.97
C TYR A 164 -6.95 2.16 -10.94
N VAL A 165 -6.85 0.95 -11.48
CA VAL A 165 -7.82 0.40 -12.41
C VAL A 165 -8.23 -1.01 -12.00
N ASP A 166 -9.53 -1.27 -12.01
CA ASP A 166 -10.09 -2.60 -11.83
C ASP A 166 -9.68 -3.50 -12.99
N CYS A 167 -9.07 -4.65 -12.67
CA CYS A 167 -8.68 -5.65 -13.65
C CYS A 167 -9.61 -6.86 -13.57
N ALA A 168 -10.01 -7.41 -14.72
CA ALA A 168 -10.79 -8.64 -14.75
C ALA A 168 -9.96 -9.90 -14.44
N SER A 169 -8.62 -9.80 -14.55
CA SER A 169 -7.69 -10.92 -14.39
C SER A 169 -6.83 -10.82 -13.12
N HIS A 170 -6.70 -9.62 -12.56
CA HIS A 170 -5.89 -9.32 -11.38
C HIS A 170 -6.72 -8.53 -10.37
N ILE A 171 -6.18 -8.33 -9.16
CA ILE A 171 -6.72 -7.34 -8.24
C ILE A 171 -6.59 -5.92 -8.82
N ALA A 172 -7.39 -4.98 -8.33
CA ALA A 172 -7.20 -3.57 -8.63
C ALA A 172 -5.76 -3.17 -8.27
N ASP A 173 -5.10 -2.47 -9.19
CA ASP A 173 -3.69 -2.13 -9.11
C ASP A 173 -3.45 -0.83 -9.89
N ARG A 174 -2.25 -0.26 -9.76
CA ARG A 174 -1.92 1.01 -10.40
C ARG A 174 -2.16 0.97 -11.90
N THR A 175 -2.66 2.07 -12.42
CA THR A 175 -2.82 2.34 -13.84
C THR A 175 -1.45 2.30 -14.51
N ALA A 176 -1.37 1.53 -15.59
CA ALA A 176 -0.27 1.50 -16.52
C ALA A 176 -0.82 1.67 -17.94
N PHE A 177 0.05 2.08 -18.86
CA PHE A 177 -0.34 2.43 -20.23
C PHE A 177 0.48 1.63 -21.23
N VAL A 178 -0.21 0.94 -22.14
CA VAL A 178 0.43 0.16 -23.20
C VAL A 178 -0.15 0.49 -24.55
N CYS A 179 0.65 0.45 -25.63
CA CYS A 179 0.06 0.54 -26.96
C CYS A 179 -0.86 -0.67 -27.24
N GLN A 180 -1.90 -0.47 -28.06
CA GLN A 180 -2.87 -1.52 -28.39
C GLN A 180 -2.20 -2.80 -28.93
N HIS A 181 -1.05 -2.66 -29.58
CA HIS A 181 -0.33 -3.78 -30.21
C HIS A 181 0.27 -4.73 -29.18
N LEU A 182 0.71 -4.24 -28.02
CA LEU A 182 1.28 -5.09 -26.96
C LEU A 182 0.25 -6.07 -26.38
N LEU A 183 -1.04 -5.77 -26.50
CA LEU A 183 -2.14 -6.67 -26.12
C LEU A 183 -2.33 -7.84 -27.11
N ASN A 184 -1.67 -7.79 -28.27
CA ASN A 184 -1.67 -8.87 -29.25
C ASN A 184 -0.42 -9.74 -29.07
N GLU A 185 -0.59 -11.06 -29.04
CA GLU A 185 0.52 -12.02 -28.90
C GLU A 185 1.57 -11.87 -30.01
N LYS A 186 1.17 -11.47 -31.21
CA LYS A 186 2.07 -11.33 -32.37
C LYS A 186 2.97 -10.09 -32.33
N SER A 187 2.75 -9.15 -31.41
CA SER A 187 3.65 -8.00 -31.30
C SER A 187 5.03 -8.41 -30.83
N ILE A 188 6.05 -7.71 -31.31
CA ILE A 188 7.45 -7.91 -30.95
C ILE A 188 7.99 -6.70 -30.22
N GLY A 189 8.96 -6.96 -29.33
CA GLY A 189 9.65 -5.96 -28.54
C GLY A 189 8.82 -5.37 -27.40
N PHE A 190 9.54 -4.67 -26.53
CA PHE A 190 9.00 -3.98 -25.36
C PHE A 190 9.90 -2.79 -25.06
N ASN A 191 9.41 -1.59 -25.36
CA ASN A 191 10.10 -0.33 -25.12
C ASN A 191 9.40 0.40 -23.99
N GLU A 192 10.17 1.02 -23.12
CA GLU A 192 9.72 1.75 -21.95
C GLU A 192 10.53 3.04 -21.79
N PRO A 193 9.95 4.11 -21.21
CA PRO A 193 10.64 5.39 -21.07
C PRO A 193 11.74 5.35 -20.00
N PHE A 194 11.65 4.40 -19.08
CA PHE A 194 12.61 4.09 -18.02
C PHE A 194 12.49 2.61 -17.67
N GLU A 195 13.56 2.03 -17.13
CA GLU A 195 13.55 0.64 -16.69
C GLU A 195 12.54 0.45 -15.55
N THR A 196 11.55 -0.40 -15.75
CA THR A 196 10.56 -0.75 -14.74
C THR A 196 10.90 -2.08 -14.06
N ASP A 197 10.75 -2.14 -12.73
CA ASP A 197 10.92 -3.35 -11.93
C ASP A 197 9.72 -3.50 -10.98
N PRO A 198 9.04 -4.64 -10.95
CA PRO A 198 7.88 -4.85 -10.06
C PRO A 198 8.23 -4.77 -8.56
N SER A 199 9.51 -4.88 -8.20
CA SER A 199 10.02 -4.71 -6.84
C SER A 199 10.33 -3.26 -6.45
N ILE A 200 10.33 -2.33 -7.43
CA ILE A 200 10.64 -0.92 -7.23
C ILE A 200 9.39 -0.09 -7.53
N GLU A 201 8.84 0.58 -6.50
CA GLU A 201 7.81 1.59 -6.74
C GLU A 201 8.42 2.81 -7.43
N ASN A 202 8.00 3.07 -8.67
CA ASN A 202 8.21 4.34 -9.33
C ASN A 202 7.00 5.25 -9.09
N ASN A 203 7.21 6.54 -8.87
CA ASN A 203 6.12 7.52 -8.81
C ASN A 203 5.45 7.71 -10.17
N ASP A 204 6.20 7.53 -11.26
CA ASP A 204 5.70 7.62 -12.62
C ASP A 204 4.90 6.38 -13.00
N ASP A 205 3.83 6.58 -13.78
CA ASP A 205 3.02 5.47 -14.27
C ASP A 205 3.80 4.65 -15.29
N CYS A 206 3.65 3.32 -15.21
CA CYS A 206 4.33 2.42 -16.13
C CYS A 206 3.79 2.62 -17.55
N GLN A 207 4.69 2.81 -18.51
CA GLN A 207 4.35 3.02 -19.91
C GLN A 207 5.17 2.07 -20.78
N ALA A 208 4.53 1.45 -21.77
CA ALA A 208 5.24 0.60 -22.73
C ALA A 208 4.63 0.61 -24.13
N TRP A 209 5.47 0.36 -25.12
CA TRP A 209 5.06 0.22 -26.51
C TRP A 209 5.92 -0.81 -27.26
N CYS A 210 5.37 -1.37 -28.33
CA CYS A 210 6.07 -2.34 -29.16
C CYS A 210 7.08 -1.66 -30.12
N ASP A 211 7.94 -2.46 -30.77
CA ASP A 211 8.97 -1.94 -31.67
C ASP A 211 8.40 -1.19 -32.89
N GLU A 212 7.21 -1.55 -33.36
CA GLU A 212 6.57 -0.81 -34.46
C GLU A 212 6.14 0.59 -34.01
N CYS A 213 5.65 0.74 -32.79
CA CYS A 213 5.37 2.06 -32.23
C CYS A 213 6.67 2.85 -32.01
N GLU A 214 7.76 2.19 -31.61
CA GLU A 214 9.05 2.84 -31.45
C GLU A 214 9.60 3.36 -32.79
N LYS A 215 9.49 2.58 -33.86
CA LYS A 215 9.86 3.03 -35.21
C LYS A 215 9.09 4.28 -35.65
N VAL A 216 7.79 4.34 -35.36
CA VAL A 216 6.97 5.52 -35.66
C VAL A 216 7.42 6.71 -34.83
N ARG A 217 7.59 6.54 -33.52
CA ARG A 217 8.07 7.59 -32.61
C ARG A 217 9.44 8.14 -33.02
N LEU A 218 10.39 7.27 -33.36
CA LEU A 218 11.73 7.67 -33.81
C LEU A 218 11.69 8.38 -35.17
N LYS A 219 10.83 7.96 -36.10
CA LYS A 219 10.66 8.62 -37.40
C LYS A 219 10.09 10.02 -37.26
N GLU A 220 9.16 10.21 -36.33
CA GLU A 220 8.51 11.49 -36.08
C GLU A 220 9.29 12.37 -35.09
N GLY A 221 10.29 11.81 -34.41
CA GLY A 221 11.13 12.49 -33.43
C GLY A 221 10.52 12.55 -32.02
N GLU A 222 9.21 12.43 -31.91
CA GLU A 222 8.46 12.45 -30.65
C GLU A 222 7.09 11.75 -30.76
N TRP A 223 6.30 11.78 -29.69
CA TRP A 223 4.91 11.31 -29.70
C TRP A 223 3.98 12.37 -30.31
N THR A 224 3.89 12.42 -31.64
CA THR A 224 2.95 13.30 -32.34
C THR A 224 1.53 12.71 -32.38
N ASP A 225 0.54 13.50 -32.82
CA ASP A 225 -0.84 13.04 -33.01
C ASP A 225 -0.92 11.75 -33.85
N ASN A 226 -0.09 11.62 -34.88
CA ASN A 226 -0.05 10.42 -35.72
C ASN A 226 0.50 9.21 -34.96
N ALA A 227 1.60 9.37 -34.23
CA ALA A 227 2.16 8.32 -33.37
C ALA A 227 1.18 7.88 -32.28
N VAL A 228 0.48 8.83 -31.65
CA VAL A 228 -0.54 8.58 -30.64
C VAL A 228 -1.72 7.81 -31.22
N VAL A 229 -2.24 8.22 -32.38
CA VAL A 229 -3.32 7.50 -33.09
C VAL A 229 -2.89 6.09 -33.47
N PHE A 230 -1.65 5.92 -33.97
CA PHE A 230 -1.11 4.61 -34.33
C PHE A 230 -0.99 3.69 -33.11
N ALA A 231 -0.42 4.19 -32.01
CA ALA A 231 -0.23 3.42 -30.79
C ALA A 231 -1.56 3.10 -30.08
N ASN A 232 -2.55 4.00 -30.17
CA ASN A 232 -3.88 3.86 -29.59
C ASN A 232 -3.80 3.32 -28.15
N ILE A 233 -3.12 4.08 -27.29
CA ILE A 233 -2.76 3.69 -25.92
C ILE A 233 -3.98 3.16 -25.15
N LYS A 234 -3.77 2.07 -24.43
CA LYS A 234 -4.74 1.39 -23.58
C LYS A 234 -4.29 1.45 -22.13
N VAL A 235 -5.27 1.61 -21.25
CA VAL A 235 -5.08 1.48 -19.80
C VAL A 235 -5.10 0.00 -19.43
N VAL A 236 -4.13 -0.42 -18.63
CA VAL A 236 -4.05 -1.75 -18.01
C VAL A 236 -3.63 -1.60 -16.55
N CYS A 237 -3.82 -2.64 -15.74
CA CYS A 237 -3.28 -2.64 -14.37
C CYS A 237 -1.77 -2.95 -14.39
N ASN A 238 -1.07 -2.59 -13.32
CA ASN A 238 0.39 -2.75 -13.21
C ASN A 238 0.83 -4.22 -13.34
N GLN A 239 0.06 -5.16 -12.79
CA GLN A 239 0.29 -6.60 -13.00
C GLN A 239 0.19 -7.00 -14.48
N CYS A 240 -0.83 -6.55 -15.21
CA CYS A 240 -0.93 -6.81 -16.65
C CYS A 240 0.27 -6.24 -17.42
N TYR A 241 0.78 -5.07 -17.01
CA TYR A 241 1.97 -4.47 -17.60
C TYR A 241 3.19 -5.39 -17.44
N PHE A 242 3.46 -5.90 -16.23
CA PHE A 242 4.60 -6.79 -15.98
C PHE A 242 4.43 -8.17 -16.61
N ASP A 243 3.22 -8.71 -16.68
CA ASP A 243 2.92 -9.94 -17.43
C ASP A 243 3.26 -9.79 -18.92
N ILE A 244 2.91 -8.64 -19.51
CA ILE A 244 3.27 -8.32 -20.90
C ILE A 244 4.79 -8.23 -21.02
N LYS A 245 5.46 -7.48 -20.13
CA LYS A 245 6.93 -7.32 -20.13
C LYS A 245 7.63 -8.68 -20.10
N GLU A 246 7.26 -9.54 -19.15
CA GLU A 246 7.85 -10.86 -19.01
C GLU A 246 7.65 -11.74 -20.26
N LYS A 247 6.44 -11.72 -20.84
CA LYS A 247 6.16 -12.47 -22.07
C LYS A 247 6.98 -11.96 -23.25
N LYS A 248 7.19 -10.64 -23.38
CA LYS A 248 7.92 -10.05 -24.50
C LYS A 248 9.44 -10.18 -24.38
N LEU A 249 9.98 -10.25 -23.16
CA LEU A 249 11.41 -10.48 -22.93
C LEU A 249 11.81 -11.97 -23.11
N LYS A 250 10.84 -12.89 -23.06
CA LYS A 250 11.06 -14.34 -23.26
C LYS A 250 10.86 -14.81 -24.70
N ALA A 251 10.30 -13.96 -25.57
CA ALA A 251 9.97 -14.28 -26.97
C ALA A 251 11.13 -13.92 -27.90
#